data_AF-A0A1E3Y5U8-F1
#
_entry.id   AF-A0A1E3Y5U8-F1
#
_cell.length_a   1.000
_cell.length_b   1.000
_cell.length_c   1.000
_cell.angle_alpha   90.00
_cell.angle_beta   90.00
_cell.angle_gamma   90.00
#
_symmetry.space_group_name_H-M   'P 1'
#
loop_
_entity.id
_entity.type
_entity.pdbx_description
1 polymer ?
#
loop_
_entity_poly.entity_id
_entity_poly.type
_entity_poly.pdbx_seq_one_letter_code
_entity_poly.pdbx_strand_id
1 'polypeptide(L)' 'MSQRHVELLIGRLVTDEELRRRFSQAPFETLAALSEQGCELTAGEIDALVSTDSRLWGKVAAKLPSRLQRCSLRPDPTAP' A
#
# COMPACT_ATOMS: atom_id res chain seq x y z
N MET A 1 9.16 20.21 -0.06
CA MET A 1 8.71 18.86 -0.43
C MET A 1 7.47 18.54 0.37
N SER A 2 6.32 18.29 -0.26
CA SER A 2 5.12 17.90 0.50
C SER A 2 5.16 16.40 0.77
N GLN A 3 4.89 15.97 2.01
CA GLN A 3 4.78 14.57 2.42
C GLN A 3 3.56 13.83 1.80
N ARG A 4 2.89 14.45 0.82
CA ARG A 4 1.68 13.98 0.17
C ARG A 4 1.80 12.56 -0.39
N HIS A 5 2.92 12.22 -1.03
CA HIS A 5 3.10 10.87 -1.59
C HIS A 5 3.20 9.81 -0.50
N VAL A 6 3.90 10.12 0.60
CA VAL A 6 3.98 9.25 1.78
C VAL A 6 2.61 9.06 2.42
N GLU A 7 1.87 10.15 2.65
CA GLU A 7 0.52 10.10 3.22
C GLU A 7 -0.44 9.25 2.36
N LEU A 8 -0.42 9.46 1.04
CA LEU A 8 -1.21 8.68 0.09
C LEU A 8 -0.81 7.20 0.12
N LEU A 9 0.49 6.92 0.17
CA LEU A 9 0.99 5.55 0.17
C LEU A 9 0.63 4.82 1.48
N ILE A 10 0.76 5.47 2.63
CA ILE A 10 0.30 4.93 3.92
C ILE A 10 -1.20 4.62 3.86
N GLY A 11 -2.00 5.57 3.36
CA GLY A 11 -3.43 5.36 3.15
C GLY A 11 -3.72 4.15 2.26
N ARG A 12 -2.96 3.97 1.18
CA ARG A 12 -3.08 2.81 0.29
C ARG A 12 -2.60 1.51 0.94
N LEU A 13 -1.49 1.46 1.65
CA LEU A 13 -1.03 0.24 2.35
C LEU A 13 -2.07 -0.27 3.35
N VAL A 14 -2.80 0.66 3.95
CA VAL A 14 -3.83 0.35 4.94
C VAL A 14 -5.15 -0.07 4.27
N THR A 15 -5.50 0.50 3.11
CA THR A 15 -6.79 0.26 2.45
C THR A 15 -6.74 -0.75 1.30
N ASP A 16 -5.64 -0.84 0.56
CA ASP A 16 -5.44 -1.70 -0.62
C ASP A 16 -4.71 -2.99 -0.20
N GLU A 17 -5.46 -4.10 -0.14
CA GLU A 17 -4.93 -5.39 0.27
C GLU A 17 -3.88 -5.94 -0.69
N GLU A 18 -4.08 -5.74 -1.99
CA GLU A 18 -3.17 -6.20 -3.03
C GLU A 18 -1.83 -5.46 -2.96
N LEU A 19 -1.88 -4.13 -2.79
CA LEU A 19 -0.68 -3.34 -2.55
C LEU A 19 0.02 -3.78 -1.26
N ARG A 20 -0.72 -3.94 -0.17
CA ARG A 20 -0.16 -4.37 1.12
C ARG A 20 0.54 -5.72 1.02
N ARG A 21 -0.05 -6.68 0.29
CA ARG A 21 0.56 -8.00 0.07
C ARG A 21 1.88 -7.88 -0.69
N ARG A 22 1.88 -7.16 -1.81
CA ARG A 22 3.09 -6.93 -2.63
C ARG A 22 4.19 -6.23 -1.81
N PHE A 23 3.82 -5.17 -1.09
CA PHE A 23 4.75 -4.44 -0.24
C PHE A 23 5.35 -5.32 0.85
N SER A 24 4.56 -6.20 1.49
CA SER A 24 5.09 -7.12 2.51
C SER A 24 6.04 -8.18 1.96
N GLN A 25 5.96 -8.51 0.66
CA GLN A 25 6.79 -9.54 0.03
C GLN A 25 8.04 -8.95 -0.60
N ALA A 26 7.90 -7.81 -1.26
CA ALA A 26 8.97 -7.14 -2.00
C ALA A 26 8.78 -5.61 -1.89
N PRO A 27 9.15 -5.00 -0.75
CA PRO A 27 8.87 -3.58 -0.49
C PRO A 27 9.61 -2.66 -1.47
N PHE A 28 10.89 -2.91 -1.75
CA PHE A 28 11.66 -2.10 -2.70
C PHE A 28 11.10 -2.16 -4.12
N GLU A 29 10.77 -3.36 -4.62
CA GLU A 29 10.17 -3.53 -5.95
C GLU A 29 8.80 -2.85 -6.04
N THR A 30 8.00 -2.97 -4.98
CA THR A 30 6.69 -2.32 -4.90
C THR A 30 6.82 -0.79 -4.94
N LEU A 31 7.79 -0.22 -4.22
CA LEU A 31 8.06 1.22 -4.23
C LEU A 31 8.63 1.70 -5.56
N ALA A 32 9.51 0.92 -6.20
CA ALA A 32 10.03 1.22 -7.53
C ALA A 32 8.90 1.29 -8.58
N ALA A 33 8.01 0.29 -8.60
CA ALA A 33 6.86 0.27 -9.50
C ALA A 33 5.90 1.43 -9.25
N LEU A 34 5.76 1.90 -8.01
CA LEU A 34 4.98 3.10 -7.69
C LEU A 34 5.68 4.39 -8.13
N SER A 35 7.00 4.45 -8.04
CA SER A 35 7.79 5.57 -8.55
C SER A 35 7.66 5.71 -10.06
N GLU A 36 7.65 4.60 -10.80
CA GLU A 36 7.38 4.58 -12.26
C GLU A 36 5.98 5.10 -12.60
N GLN A 37 5.03 5.04 -11.66
CA GLN A 37 3.67 5.57 -11.78
C GLN A 37 3.54 7.03 -11.31
N GLY A 38 4.66 7.70 -11.01
CA GLY A 38 4.69 9.10 -10.58
C GLY A 38 4.59 9.32 -9.07
N CYS A 39 4.69 8.27 -8.25
CA CYS A 39 4.78 8.39 -6.79
C CYS A 39 6.24 8.66 -6.39
N GLU A 40 6.67 9.91 -6.56
CA GLU A 40 8.04 10.31 -6.23
C GLU A 40 8.28 10.27 -4.72
N LEU A 41 9.15 9.36 -4.29
CA LEU A 41 9.63 9.21 -2.92
C LEU A 41 11.14 9.46 -2.89
N THR A 42 11.58 10.19 -1.88
CA THR A 42 13.01 10.36 -1.58
C THR A 42 13.59 9.07 -0.98
N ALA A 43 14.92 8.92 -1.03
CA ALA A 43 15.60 7.79 -0.41
C ALA A 43 15.26 7.65 1.09
N GLY A 44 15.17 8.77 1.82
CA GLY A 44 14.81 8.75 3.25
C GLY A 44 13.37 8.29 3.51
N GLU A 45 12.43 8.62 2.62
CA GLU A 45 11.04 8.15 2.73
C GLU A 45 10.92 6.65 2.40
N ILE A 46 11.67 6.18 1.40
CA ILE A 46 11.79 4.76 1.08
C ILE A 46 12.34 4.00 2.30
N ASP A 47 13.47 4.45 2.86
CA ASP A 47 14.09 3.81 4.02
C ASP A 47 13.14 3.77 5.22
N ALA A 48 12.41 4.86 5.48
CA ALA A 48 11.44 4.91 6.58
C ALA A 48 10.29 3.90 6.37
N LEU A 49 9.77 3.80 5.14
CA LEU A 49 8.69 2.86 4.81
C LEU A 49 9.15 1.41 4.91
N VAL A 50 10.35 1.10 4.42
CA VAL A 50 10.92 -0.26 4.48
C VAL A 50 11.30 -0.66 5.90
N SER A 51 11.80 0.28 6.71
CA SER A 51 12.17 0.03 8.11
C SER A 51 10.95 -0.13 9.03
N THR A 52 9.76 0.27 8.57
CA THR A 52 8.52 0.09 9.32
C THR A 52 8.09 -1.39 9.29
N ASP A 53 7.75 -1.96 10.45
CA ASP A 53 7.24 -3.35 10.55
C ASP A 53 6.03 -3.54 9.64
N SER A 54 6.18 -4.36 8.59
CA SER A 54 5.13 -4.61 7.59
C SER A 54 3.86 -5.21 8.19
N ARG A 55 3.96 -5.88 9.34
CA ARG A 55 2.81 -6.43 10.07
C ARG A 55 1.91 -5.33 10.64
N LEU A 56 2.43 -4.12 10.85
CA LEU A 56 1.65 -2.96 11.29
C LEU A 56 0.53 -2.66 10.29
N TRP A 57 0.82 -2.68 8.99
CA TRP A 57 -0.16 -2.38 7.95
C TRP A 57 -1.34 -3.35 7.99
N GLY A 58 -1.07 -4.65 8.20
CA GLY A 58 -2.11 -5.66 8.36
C GLY A 58 -2.96 -5.44 9.62
N LYS A 59 -2.34 -5.09 10.75
CA LYS A 59 -3.04 -4.79 12.00
C LYS A 59 -3.94 -3.56 11.88
N VAL A 60 -3.51 -2.51 11.18
CA VAL A 60 -4.32 -1.31 10.95
C VAL A 60 -5.47 -1.62 10.00
N ALA A 61 -5.19 -2.34 8.90
CA ALA A 61 -6.21 -2.74 7.94
C ALA A 61 -7.34 -3.56 8.58
N ALA A 62 -7.00 -4.50 9.47
CA ALA A 62 -7.98 -5.34 10.18
C ALA A 62 -8.89 -4.55 11.12
N LYS A 63 -8.50 -3.34 11.55
CA LYS A 63 -9.32 -2.46 12.39
C LYS A 63 -10.22 -1.52 11.59
N LEU A 64 -10.01 -1.41 10.28
CA LEU A 64 -10.82 -0.55 9.43
C LEU A 64 -12.12 -1.24 9.02
N PRO A 65 -13.23 -0.49 8.92
CA PRO A 65 -14.45 -0.97 8.29
C PRO A 65 -14.15 -1.51 6.88
N SER A 66 -14.72 -2.67 6.53
CA SER A 66 -14.49 -3.34 5.24
C SER A 66 -14.78 -2.45 4.03
N ARG A 67 -15.71 -1.50 4.15
CA ARG A 67 -16.03 -0.50 3.11
C ARG A 67 -14.88 0.42 2.72
N LEU A 68 -13.89 0.59 3.60
CA LEU A 68 -12.70 1.41 3.37
C LEU A 68 -11.55 0.58 2.78
N GLN A 69 -11.64 -0.75 2.85
CA GLN A 69 -10.71 -1.61 2.16
C GLN A 69 -11.07 -1.60 0.67
N ARG A 70 -10.11 -1.26 -0.18
CA ARG A 70 -10.17 -1.58 -1.60
C ARG A 70 -10.00 -3.09 -1.70
N CYS A 71 -11.06 -3.83 -1.39
CA CYS A 71 -11.15 -5.23 -1.79
C CYS A 71 -10.92 -5.21 -3.30
N SER A 72 -9.93 -5.95 -3.78
CA SER A 72 -9.91 -6.32 -5.19
C SER A 72 -11.26 -6.97 -5.44
N LEU A 73 -12.19 -6.25 -6.08
CA LEU A 73 -13.33 -6.85 -6.73
C LEU A 73 -12.72 -7.78 -7.76
N ARG A 74 -12.39 -9.01 -7.36
CA ARG A 74 -12.29 -10.09 -8.32
C ARG A 74 -13.64 -10.06 -9.01
N PRO A 75 -13.71 -9.84 -10.33
CA PRO A 75 -14.97 -9.96 -11.03
C PRO A 75 -15.49 -11.35 -10.70
N ASP A 76 -16.72 -11.40 -10.16
CA ASP A 76 -17.41 -12.65 -9.94
C ASP A 76 -17.52 -13.34 -11.32
N PRO A 77 -16.85 -14.50 -11.54
CA PRO A 77 -16.93 -15.19 -12.82
C PRO A 77 -18.33 -15.78 -13.09
N THR A 78 -19.28 -15.61 -12.15
CA THR A 78 -20.64 -16.12 -12.21
C THR A 78 -21.74 -15.05 -12.17
N ALA A 79 -21.43 -13.77 -12.36
CA ALA A 79 -22.47 -12.77 -12.62
C ALA A 79 -23.16 -13.05 -13.99
N PRO A 80 -24.51 -13.05 -14.07
CA PRO A 80 -25.26 -13.42 -15.27
C PRO A 80 -25.08 -12.46 -16.45
#